data_AF-A0A3B0WIA8-F1
#
_entry.id   AF-A0A3B0WIA8-F1
#
_cell.length_a   1.000
_cell.length_b   1.000
_cell.length_c   1.000
_cell.angle_alpha   90.00
_cell.angle_beta   90.00
_cell.angle_gamma   90.00
#
_symmetry.space_group_name_H-M   'P 1'
#
loop_
_entity.id
_entity.type
_entity.pdbx_description
1 polymer ?
#
loop_
_entity_poly.entity_id
_entity_poly.type
_entity_poly.pdbx_seq_one_letter_code
_entity_poly.pdbx_strand_id
1 'polypeptide(L)'
;MNKNWLKVACFSLLGTAVLLATFLNSRAYRLVAPPRSYTNQTPTSFGITNWQDITLTTSDGLQLSGWYIPPAGQENGTLIFVHGLG
;
A
#
# COMPACT_ATOMS: atom_id res chain seq x y z
N MET A 1 20.44 -39.53 -29.48
CA MET A 1 19.66 -38.32 -29.11
C MET A 1 20.61 -37.14 -29.01
N ASN A 2 20.37 -36.04 -29.74
CA ASN A 2 21.29 -34.89 -29.79
C ASN A 2 21.31 -34.17 -28.43
N LYS A 3 22.49 -34.04 -27.81
CA LYS A 3 22.73 -33.38 -26.51
C LYS A 3 22.24 -31.92 -26.46
N ASN A 4 22.06 -31.27 -27.62
CA ASN A 4 21.56 -29.90 -27.73
C ASN A 4 20.06 -29.79 -27.39
N TRP A 5 19.26 -30.83 -27.63
CA TRP A 5 17.83 -30.81 -27.28
C TRP A 5 17.59 -30.83 -25.78
N LEU A 6 18.40 -31.58 -25.01
CA LEU A 6 18.35 -31.53 -23.55
C LEU A 6 18.69 -30.15 -23.01
N LYS A 7 19.68 -29.46 -23.61
CA LYS A 7 20.05 -28.10 -23.20
C LYS A 7 18.89 -27.14 -23.43
N VAL A 8 18.28 -27.18 -24.62
CA VAL A 8 17.12 -26.34 -24.94
C VAL A 8 15.98 -26.61 -23.96
N ALA A 9 15.63 -27.87 -23.71
CA ALA A 9 14.59 -28.22 -22.75
C ALA A 9 14.90 -27.72 -21.33
N CYS A 10 16.15 -27.86 -20.85
CA CYS A 10 16.55 -27.34 -19.53
C CYS A 10 16.48 -25.80 -19.48
N PHE A 11 16.93 -25.10 -20.51
CA PHE A 11 16.84 -23.64 -20.56
C PHE A 11 15.40 -23.14 -20.60
N SER A 12 14.53 -23.79 -21.39
CA SER A 12 13.11 -23.48 -21.44
C SER A 12 12.44 -23.73 -20.09
N LEU A 13 12.70 -24.88 -19.45
CA LEU A 13 12.14 -25.22 -18.14
C LEU A 13 12.57 -24.21 -17.07
N LEU A 14 13.86 -23.87 -17.03
CA LEU A 14 14.40 -22.89 -16.10
C LEU A 14 13.77 -21.51 -16.34
N GLY A 15 13.65 -21.09 -17.59
CA GLY A 15 13.00 -19.83 -17.96
C GLY A 15 11.55 -19.78 -17.49
N THR A 16 10.77 -20.84 -17.74
CA THR A 16 9.37 -20.92 -17.27
C THR A 16 9.29 -20.90 -15.74
N ALA A 17 10.16 -21.63 -15.05
CA ALA A 17 10.18 -21.65 -13.59
C ALA A 17 10.47 -20.25 -12.99
N VAL A 18 11.42 -19.51 -13.57
CA VAL A 18 11.75 -18.14 -13.17
C VAL A 18 10.57 -17.19 -13.43
N LEU A 19 9.93 -17.28 -14.59
CA LEU A 19 8.76 -16.46 -14.92
C LEU A 19 7.59 -16.73 -13.97
N LEU A 20 7.34 -18.00 -13.63
CA LEU A 20 6.30 -18.35 -12.68
C LEU A 20 6.63 -17.83 -11.28
N ALA A 21 7.86 -18.02 -10.80
CA ALA A 21 8.28 -17.54 -9.48
C ALA A 21 8.15 -16.02 -9.36
N THR A 22 8.59 -15.27 -10.38
CA THR A 22 8.47 -13.81 -10.41
C THR A 22 7.01 -13.35 -10.46
N PHE A 23 6.16 -14.03 -11.24
CA PHE A 23 4.73 -13.75 -11.26
C PHE A 23 4.09 -13.96 -9.89
N LEU A 24 4.31 -15.12 -9.26
CA LEU A 24 3.76 -15.44 -7.94
C LEU A 24 4.24 -14.46 -6.87
N ASN A 25 5.54 -14.13 -6.85
CA ASN A 25 6.10 -13.14 -5.94
C ASN A 25 5.46 -11.76 -6.15
N SER A 26 5.24 -11.36 -7.41
CA SER A 26 4.57 -10.09 -7.73
C SER A 26 3.12 -10.05 -7.31
N ARG A 27 2.44 -11.20 -7.22
CA ARG A 27 1.06 -11.30 -6.70
C ARG A 27 1.04 -11.24 -5.18
N ALA A 28 1.91 -12.01 -4.52
CA ALA A 28 2.07 -11.97 -3.07
C ALA A 28 2.42 -10.56 -2.57
N TYR A 29 3.36 -9.88 -3.22
CA TYR A 29 3.76 -8.52 -2.86
C TYR A 29 2.60 -7.52 -2.91
N ARG A 30 1.71 -7.61 -3.92
CA ARG A 30 0.56 -6.70 -4.03
C ARG A 30 -0.50 -6.88 -2.95
N LEU A 31 -0.53 -8.04 -2.28
CA LEU A 31 -1.46 -8.28 -1.16
C LEU A 31 -0.98 -7.60 0.12
N VAL A 32 0.32 -7.47 0.32
CA VAL A 32 0.92 -6.84 1.52
C VAL A 32 1.32 -5.38 1.30
N ALA A 33 1.49 -4.98 0.04
CA ALA A 33 1.79 -3.61 -0.37
C ALA A 33 0.84 -3.19 -1.51
N PRO A 34 -0.44 -2.91 -1.19
CA PRO A 34 -1.40 -2.47 -2.19
C PRO A 34 -0.96 -1.14 -2.82
N PRO A 35 -1.34 -0.87 -4.08
CA PRO A 35 -1.15 0.44 -4.69
C PRO A 35 -1.77 1.55 -3.83
N ARG A 36 -1.12 2.71 -3.79
CA ARG A 36 -1.65 3.87 -3.05
C ARG A 36 -2.76 4.54 -3.85
N SER A 37 -3.91 4.71 -3.22
CA SER A 37 -5.02 5.55 -3.70
C SER A 37 -4.93 6.93 -3.05
N TYR A 38 -5.02 7.99 -3.83
CA TYR A 38 -5.03 9.37 -3.34
C TYR A 38 -6.39 10.00 -3.60
N THR A 39 -6.88 10.79 -2.66
CA THR A 39 -8.08 11.62 -2.83
C THR A 39 -7.68 13.05 -3.15
N ASN A 40 -8.41 13.69 -4.06
CA ASN A 40 -8.29 15.13 -4.32
C ASN A 40 -9.21 15.95 -3.42
N GLN A 41 -10.05 15.29 -2.62
CA GLN A 41 -10.93 15.94 -1.66
C GLN A 41 -10.21 16.08 -0.32
N THR A 42 -10.47 17.20 0.35
CA THR A 42 -10.01 17.46 1.72
C THR A 42 -11.23 17.65 2.63
N PRO A 43 -11.07 17.80 3.96
CA PRO A 43 -12.20 18.12 4.83
C PRO A 43 -12.95 19.39 4.39
N THR A 44 -12.27 20.35 3.77
CA THR A 44 -12.89 21.56 3.19
C THR A 44 -13.93 21.22 2.12
N SER A 45 -13.71 20.17 1.32
CA SER A 45 -14.67 19.70 0.31
C SER A 45 -16.01 19.26 0.93
N PHE A 46 -16.02 19.02 2.24
CA PHE A 46 -17.20 18.63 3.02
C PHE A 46 -17.62 19.70 4.04
N GLY A 47 -17.17 20.95 3.87
CA GLY A 47 -17.56 22.09 4.72
C GLY A 47 -16.81 22.21 6.04
N ILE A 48 -15.80 21.38 6.29
CA ILE A 48 -14.95 21.45 7.49
C ILE A 48 -13.77 22.37 7.18
N THR A 49 -13.77 23.58 7.74
CA THR A 49 -12.75 24.60 7.45
C THR A 49 -11.61 24.64 8.47
N ASN A 50 -11.85 24.18 9.70
CA ASN A 50 -10.84 24.13 10.75
C ASN A 50 -10.25 22.72 10.82
N TRP A 51 -9.17 22.48 10.09
CA TRP A 51 -8.42 21.23 10.10
C TRP A 51 -6.95 21.48 9.77
N GLN A 52 -6.10 20.50 10.05
CA GLN A 52 -4.66 20.58 9.86
C GLN A 52 -4.14 19.30 9.19
N ASP A 53 -3.26 19.44 8.21
CA ASP A 53 -2.39 18.32 7.79
C ASP A 53 -1.42 18.00 8.91
N ILE A 54 -1.38 16.73 9.32
CA ILE A 54 -0.48 16.23 10.35
C ILE A 54 0.32 15.04 9.83
N THR A 55 1.48 14.84 10.44
CA THR A 55 2.28 13.61 10.29
C THR A 55 2.43 12.98 11.66
N LEU A 56 2.03 11.71 11.77
CA LEU A 56 2.22 10.89 12.97
C LEU A 56 3.38 9.93 12.73
N THR A 57 4.31 9.86 13.67
CA THR A 57 5.40 8.90 13.64
C THR A 57 5.09 7.76 14.60
N THR A 58 5.04 6.55 14.06
CA THR A 58 4.86 5.33 14.85
C THR A 58 6.18 4.94 15.56
N SER A 59 6.11 4.00 16.50
CA SER A 59 7.28 3.56 17.28
C SER A 59 8.36 2.87 16.45
N ASP A 60 8.03 2.33 15.27
CA ASP A 60 8.99 1.74 14.33
C ASP A 60 9.53 2.74 13.29
N GLY A 61 9.12 4.02 13.39
CA GLY A 61 9.57 5.10 12.53
C GLY A 61 8.72 5.31 11.27
N LEU A 62 7.65 4.54 11.04
CA LEU A 62 6.74 4.80 9.93
C LEU A 62 6.03 6.15 10.11
N GLN A 63 6.04 6.96 9.04
CA GLN A 63 5.35 8.25 8.97
C GLN A 63 3.96 8.07 8.34
N LEU A 64 2.92 8.41 9.09
CA LEU A 64 1.52 8.38 8.67
C LEU A 64 1.03 9.80 8.43
N SER A 65 0.51 10.06 7.23
CA SER A 65 -0.14 11.34 6.91
C SER A 65 -1.62 11.27 7.25
N GLY A 66 -2.17 12.36 7.77
CA GLY A 66 -3.61 12.45 8.05
C GLY A 66 -4.08 13.87 8.30
N TRP A 67 -5.38 14.00 8.57
CA TRP A 67 -6.00 15.26 8.95
C TRP A 67 -6.38 15.24 10.42
N TYR A 68 -6.01 16.29 11.13
CA TYR A 68 -6.49 16.57 12.47
C TYR A 68 -7.57 17.64 12.43
N ILE A 69 -8.74 17.32 12.97
CA ILE A 69 -9.85 18.26 13.13
C ILE A 69 -9.94 18.56 14.63
N PRO A 70 -9.54 19.75 15.08
CA PRO A 70 -9.62 20.09 16.48
C PRO A 70 -11.09 20.18 16.95
N PRO A 71 -11.36 19.94 18.24
CA PRO A 71 -12.68 20.12 18.82
C PRO A 71 -13.19 21.56 18.64
N ALA A 72 -14.51 21.72 18.50
CA ALA A 72 -15.14 23.03 18.33
C ALA A 72 -15.33 23.77 19.66
N GLY A 73 -15.27 23.06 20.78
CA GLY A 73 -15.48 23.57 22.13
C GLY A 73 -14.81 22.69 23.18
N GLN A 74 -15.56 22.31 24.22
CA GLN A 74 -15.07 21.51 25.35
C GLN A 74 -15.31 20.01 25.17
N GLU A 75 -15.24 19.51 23.94
CA GLU A 75 -15.36 18.08 23.69
C GLU A 75 -14.11 17.34 24.19
N ASN A 76 -14.33 16.25 24.94
CA ASN A 76 -13.26 15.47 25.57
C ASN A 76 -12.98 14.13 24.85
N GLY A 77 -13.66 13.86 23.73
CA GLY A 77 -13.55 12.61 22.98
C GLY A 77 -12.85 12.82 21.64
N THR A 78 -12.05 11.84 21.23
CA THR A 78 -11.42 11.81 19.91
C THR A 78 -11.89 10.57 19.14
N LEU A 79 -12.30 10.78 17.90
CA LEU A 79 -12.62 9.70 16.96
C LEU A 79 -11.44 9.49 16.02
N ILE A 80 -11.05 8.23 15.84
CA ILE A 80 -10.00 7.83 14.90
C ILE A 80 -10.64 6.95 13.84
N PHE A 81 -10.65 7.44 12.60
CA PHE A 81 -11.16 6.69 11.46
C PHE A 81 -10.02 5.88 10.83
N VAL A 82 -10.19 4.55 10.81
CA VAL A 82 -9.22 3.62 10.21
C VAL A 82 -9.89 2.95 9.02
N HIS A 83 -9.32 3.14 7.83
CA HIS A 83 -9.83 2.54 6.60
C HIS A 83 -9.38 1.07 6.45
N GLY A 84 -10.00 0.37 5.49
CA GLY A 84 -9.64 -1.00 5.14
C GLY A 84 -8.36 -1.10 4.29
N LEU A 85 -8.07 -2.30 3.81
CA LEU A 85 -6.96 -2.53 2.88
C LEU A 85 -7.34 -2.08 1.45
N GLY A 86 -6.52 -1.21 0.85
CA GLY A 86 -6.73 -0.71 -0.52
C GLY A 86 -7.88 0.28 -0.62
#